data_AF-A0A8D8BWP2-F1
#
_entry.id   AF-A0A8D8BWP2-F1
#
_cell.length_a   1.000
_cell.length_b   1.000
_cell.length_c   1.000
_cell.angle_alpha   90.00
_cell.angle_beta   90.00
_cell.angle_gamma   90.00
#
_symmetry.space_group_name_H-M   'P 1'
#
loop_
_entity.id
_entity.type
_entity.pdbx_description
1 polymer ?
#
loop_
_entity_poly.entity_id
_entity_poly.type
_entity_poly.pdbx_seq_one_letter_code
_entity_poly.pdbx_strand_id
1 'polypeptide(L)'
;MLDHGNETSNVRGVVRFCAISADKPGTVVDGVIDNLAKSRPYKLNVHECGDISAGCDSVGDVYDSADISSDENGRATVRFVNDKLAVWDLIGRSVVVAEADSAKRLACGIIARAAGIFENYKKICACDGVTIWDERDNPLAGGNRGEQKSAL
;
A
#
# COMPACT_ATOMS: atom_id res chain seq x y z
N MET A 1 -20.88 12.81 1.80
CA MET A 1 -19.60 12.80 1.07
C MET A 1 -18.63 12.07 1.98
N LEU A 2 -18.29 10.83 1.66
CA LEU A 2 -17.35 10.06 2.49
C LEU A 2 -15.96 10.56 2.13
N ASP A 3 -15.29 11.21 3.09
CA ASP A 3 -13.88 11.56 2.99
C ASP A 3 -13.08 10.25 2.91
N HIS A 4 -12.81 9.78 1.69
CA HIS A 4 -11.80 8.77 1.47
C HIS A 4 -10.48 9.48 1.78
N GLY A 5 -9.85 9.20 2.93
CA GLY A 5 -8.71 9.91 3.55
C GLY A 5 -7.43 10.06 2.70
N ASN A 6 -7.57 10.54 1.48
CA ASN A 6 -6.60 10.68 0.40
C ASN A 6 -6.83 11.97 -0.42
N GLU A 7 -7.88 12.76 -0.15
CA GLU A 7 -8.19 13.93 -0.99
C GLU A 7 -7.16 15.07 -0.84
N THR A 8 -6.43 15.13 0.28
CA THR A 8 -5.40 16.14 0.53
C THR A 8 -4.00 15.79 0.01
N SER A 9 -3.69 14.51 -0.23
CA SER A 9 -2.38 14.07 -0.69
C SER A 9 -2.56 12.93 -1.66
N ASN A 10 -2.20 13.09 -2.94
CA ASN A 10 -2.35 12.06 -3.98
C ASN A 10 -1.38 10.87 -3.84
N VAL A 11 -0.99 10.53 -2.61
CA VAL A 11 -0.05 9.46 -2.26
C VAL A 11 -0.76 8.13 -2.43
N ARG A 12 -0.14 7.23 -3.18
CA ARG A 12 -0.71 5.90 -3.48
C ARG A 12 0.40 4.87 -3.44
N GLY A 13 0.08 3.66 -3.00
CA GLY A 13 1.07 2.61 -2.96
C GLY A 13 0.48 1.26 -2.62
N VAL A 14 1.29 0.22 -2.84
CA VAL A 14 0.98 -1.16 -2.49
C VAL A 14 2.11 -1.68 -1.63
N VAL A 15 1.76 -2.22 -0.47
CA VAL A 15 2.70 -2.88 0.45
C VAL A 15 2.21 -4.30 0.68
N ARG A 16 3.14 -5.25 0.59
CA ARG A 16 2.94 -6.68 0.75
C ARG A 16 3.69 -7.14 1.99
N PHE A 17 2.99 -7.91 2.81
CA PHE A 17 3.53 -8.57 3.99
C PHE A 17 3.52 -10.07 3.74
N CYS A 18 4.70 -10.66 3.57
CA CYS A 18 4.87 -12.07 3.23
C CYS A 18 5.53 -12.80 4.41
N ALA A 19 4.85 -13.80 4.95
CA ALA A 19 5.41 -14.61 6.03
C ALA A 19 6.63 -15.39 5.51
N ILE A 20 7.72 -15.39 6.28
CA ILE A 20 8.92 -16.19 5.98
C ILE A 20 8.67 -17.66 6.31
N SER A 21 7.89 -17.91 7.36
CA SER A 21 7.51 -19.25 7.82
C SER A 21 6.05 -19.23 8.25
N ALA A 22 5.38 -20.37 8.12
CA ALA A 22 3.98 -20.51 8.55
C ALA A 22 3.83 -20.50 10.08
N ASP A 23 4.84 -20.97 10.82
CA ASP A 23 4.71 -21.27 12.25
C ASP A 23 5.60 -20.37 13.13
N LYS A 24 6.39 -19.48 12.52
CA LYS A 24 7.33 -18.60 13.23
C LYS A 24 7.13 -17.15 12.84
N PRO A 25 7.29 -16.20 13.78
CA PRO A 25 7.40 -14.78 13.45
C PRO A 25 8.51 -14.54 12.43
N GLY A 26 8.29 -13.59 11.54
CA GLY A 26 9.15 -13.32 10.40
C GLY A 26 8.34 -12.91 9.19
N THR A 27 8.44 -11.65 8.81
CA THR A 27 7.72 -11.07 7.69
C THR A 27 8.67 -10.31 6.78
N VAL A 28 8.60 -10.59 5.48
CA VAL A 28 9.17 -9.75 4.43
C VAL A 28 8.16 -8.67 4.09
N VAL A 29 8.57 -7.42 4.23
CA VAL A 29 7.79 -6.26 3.80
C VAL A 29 8.36 -5.78 2.48
N ASP A 30 7.54 -5.78 1.44
CA ASP A 30 7.92 -5.36 0.09
C ASP A 30 6.83 -4.45 -0.48
N GLY A 31 7.20 -3.34 -1.10
CA GLY A 31 6.19 -2.41 -1.60
C GLY A 31 6.73 -1.21 -2.36
N VAL A 32 5.80 -0.51 -2.97
CA VAL A 32 6.05 0.70 -3.75
C VAL A 32 5.03 1.75 -3.36
N ILE A 33 5.50 2.97 -3.12
CA ILE A 33 4.66 4.13 -2.81
C ILE A 33 5.07 5.28 -3.73
N ASP A 34 4.12 5.89 -4.41
CA ASP A 34 4.30 6.98 -5.38
C ASP A 34 3.69 8.30 -4.88
N ASN A 35 4.04 9.39 -5.57
CA ASN A 35 3.60 10.77 -5.32
C ASN A 35 4.00 11.32 -3.94
N LEU A 36 5.11 10.85 -3.39
CA LEU A 36 5.75 11.43 -2.22
C LEU A 36 6.55 12.68 -2.61
N ALA A 37 6.74 13.60 -1.67
CA ALA A 37 7.73 14.66 -1.88
C ALA A 37 9.13 14.05 -2.02
N LYS A 38 9.89 14.55 -2.99
CA LYS A 38 11.15 14.00 -3.50
C LYS A 38 12.28 14.05 -2.47
N SER A 39 13.10 13.00 -2.43
CA SER A 39 14.32 12.91 -1.60
C SER A 39 14.08 13.26 -0.12
N ARG A 40 12.99 12.75 0.46
CA ARG A 40 12.61 13.01 1.86
C ARG A 40 12.43 11.72 2.67
N PRO A 41 12.69 11.78 4.00
CA PRO A 41 12.42 10.68 4.91
C PRO A 41 10.94 10.58 5.26
N TYR A 42 10.43 9.34 5.30
CA TYR A 42 9.08 8.99 5.70
C TYR A 42 9.12 7.81 6.66
N LYS A 43 7.98 7.54 7.30
CA LYS A 43 7.77 6.37 8.13
C LYS A 43 6.64 5.54 7.57
N LEU A 44 6.87 4.23 7.54
CA LEU A 44 5.86 3.23 7.29
C LEU A 44 5.47 2.62 8.64
N ASN A 45 4.32 3.04 9.15
CA ASN A 45 3.82 2.63 10.46
C ASN A 45 2.73 1.57 10.29
N VAL A 46 2.80 0.49 11.05
CA VAL A 46 1.66 -0.38 11.30
C VAL A 46 0.96 0.15 12.54
N HIS A 47 -0.35 0.38 12.45
CA HIS A 47 -1.18 0.84 13.56
C HIS A 47 -2.04 -0.30 14.11
N GLU A 48 -2.60 -0.11 15.31
CA GLU A 48 -3.35 -1.17 15.99
C GLU A 48 -4.74 -1.45 15.41
N CYS A 49 -5.43 -0.43 14.88
CA CYS A 49 -6.78 -0.57 14.34
C CYS A 49 -6.80 -0.40 12.82
N GLY A 50 -7.55 -1.27 12.15
CA GLY A 50 -7.92 -1.13 10.74
C GLY A 50 -9.13 -0.22 10.50
N ASP A 51 -9.41 0.73 11.39
CA ASP A 51 -10.54 1.66 11.24
C ASP A 51 -10.13 2.88 10.42
N ILE A 52 -10.64 2.98 9.19
CA ILE A 52 -10.42 4.10 8.27
C ILE A 52 -11.68 4.97 8.10
N SER A 53 -12.65 4.86 9.00
CA SER A 53 -13.91 5.63 8.93
C SER A 53 -13.72 7.14 9.06
N ALA A 54 -12.67 7.58 9.77
CA ALA A 54 -12.21 8.96 9.84
C ALA A 54 -10.84 9.13 9.14
N GLY A 55 -10.62 8.43 8.04
CA GLY A 55 -9.35 8.44 7.33
C GLY A 55 -8.22 7.86 8.19
N CYS A 56 -7.07 8.52 8.21
CA CYS A 56 -5.91 8.02 8.94
C CYS A 56 -5.91 8.45 10.41
N ASP A 57 -6.95 9.12 10.92
CA ASP A 57 -7.02 9.59 12.30
C ASP A 57 -7.55 8.50 13.26
N SER A 58 -8.44 7.62 12.78
CA SER A 58 -9.09 6.55 13.57
C SER A 58 -8.29 5.24 13.68
N VAL A 59 -7.07 5.19 13.15
CA VAL A 59 -6.25 3.95 13.11
C VAL A 59 -5.62 3.56 14.45
N GLY A 60 -5.68 4.42 15.47
CA GLY A 60 -5.11 4.18 16.80
C GLY A 60 -3.60 4.40 16.89
N ASP A 61 -2.98 3.80 17.89
CA ASP A 61 -1.55 3.93 18.20
C ASP A 61 -0.66 3.12 17.25
N VAL A 62 0.63 3.48 17.21
CA VAL A 62 1.65 2.80 16.40
C VAL A 62 2.02 1.48 17.05
N TYR A 63 1.83 0.38 16.30
CA TYR A 63 2.21 -0.98 16.69
C TYR A 63 3.65 -1.33 16.28
N ASP A 64 4.05 -0.94 15.06
CA ASP A 64 5.40 -1.10 14.53
C ASP A 64 5.73 0.06 13.57
N SER A 65 7.00 0.41 13.44
CA SER A 65 7.45 1.53 12.61
C SER A 65 8.73 1.17 11.88
N ALA A 66 8.77 1.44 10.58
CA ALA A 66 9.95 1.33 9.75
C ALA A 66 10.25 2.67 9.06
N ASP A 67 11.51 3.06 9.02
CA ASP A 67 11.94 4.26 8.30
C ASP A 67 12.12 3.93 6.80
N ILE A 68 11.59 4.79 5.94
CA ILE A 68 11.66 4.68 4.48
C ILE A 68 12.05 6.04 3.88
N SER A 69 12.49 6.06 2.62
CA SER A 69 12.85 7.30 1.93
C SER A 69 12.34 7.30 0.49
N SER A 70 11.91 8.46 0.01
CA SER A 70 11.58 8.66 -1.40
C SER A 70 12.82 8.95 -2.24
N ASP A 71 12.76 8.58 -3.51
CA ASP A 71 13.76 8.91 -4.52
C ASP A 71 13.54 10.31 -5.13
N GLU A 72 14.35 10.66 -6.13
CA GLU A 72 14.28 11.93 -6.88
C GLU A 72 12.98 12.08 -7.71
N ASN A 73 12.27 10.98 -7.95
CA ASN A 73 10.99 10.94 -8.67
C ASN A 73 9.80 11.04 -7.71
N GLY A 74 10.01 10.99 -6.40
CA GLY A 74 8.92 10.97 -5.42
C GLY A 74 8.33 9.56 -5.24
N ARG A 75 9.12 8.53 -5.52
CA ARG A 75 8.76 7.11 -5.35
C ARG A 75 9.62 6.50 -4.25
N ALA A 76 8.98 5.79 -3.32
CA ALA A 76 9.66 5.01 -2.30
C ALA A 76 9.50 3.52 -2.63
N THR A 77 10.62 2.82 -2.77
CA THR A 77 10.66 1.35 -2.86
C THR A 77 11.06 0.81 -1.51
N VAL A 78 10.18 0.01 -0.90
CA VAL A 78 10.35 -0.52 0.45
C VAL A 78 10.65 -2.00 0.33
N ARG A 79 11.77 -2.45 0.91
CA ARG A 79 12.09 -3.88 1.02
C ARG A 79 12.93 -4.14 2.25
N PHE A 80 12.35 -4.79 3.26
CA PHE A 80 13.08 -5.18 4.46
C PHE A 80 12.46 -6.43 5.10
N VAL A 81 13.18 -7.00 6.05
CA VAL A 81 12.74 -8.15 6.82
C VAL A 81 12.53 -7.74 8.27
N ASN A 82 11.39 -8.13 8.84
CA ASN A 82 11.11 -7.97 10.27
C ASN A 82 10.87 -9.35 10.90
N ASP A 83 11.83 -9.81 11.69
CA ASP A 83 11.81 -11.14 12.33
C ASP A 83 10.85 -11.24 13.52
N LYS A 84 10.36 -10.10 14.01
CA LYS A 84 9.46 -10.05 15.19
C LYS A 84 7.99 -9.97 14.80
N LEU A 85 7.70 -9.52 13.57
CA LEU A 85 6.33 -9.41 13.07
C LEU A 85 5.86 -10.72 12.46
N ALA A 86 4.67 -11.16 12.87
CA ALA A 86 3.98 -12.27 12.26
C ALA A 86 2.79 -11.78 11.42
N VAL A 87 2.62 -12.33 10.21
CA VAL A 87 1.55 -11.89 9.30
C VAL A 87 0.17 -12.07 9.90
N TRP A 88 -0.07 -13.14 10.66
CA TRP A 88 -1.38 -13.37 11.29
C TRP A 88 -1.74 -12.29 12.31
N ASP A 89 -0.76 -11.65 12.95
CA ASP A 89 -0.98 -10.54 13.88
C ASP A 89 -1.19 -9.21 13.15
N LEU A 90 -0.82 -9.12 11.86
CA LEU A 90 -0.97 -7.91 11.04
C LEU A 90 -2.34 -7.82 10.34
N ILE A 91 -3.02 -8.95 10.10
CA ILE A 91 -4.29 -8.94 9.38
C ILE A 91 -5.35 -8.16 10.16
N GLY A 92 -6.02 -7.22 9.47
CA GLY A 92 -7.06 -6.37 10.06
C GLY A 92 -6.54 -5.13 10.77
N ARG A 93 -5.21 -4.96 10.86
CA ARG A 93 -4.56 -3.70 11.23
C ARG A 93 -4.50 -2.76 10.04
N SER A 94 -3.99 -1.56 10.24
CA SER A 94 -3.71 -0.61 9.16
C SER A 94 -2.22 -0.34 9.01
N VAL A 95 -1.82 -0.05 7.78
CA VAL A 95 -0.51 0.50 7.44
C VAL A 95 -0.70 1.96 7.05
N VAL A 96 0.19 2.82 7.53
CA VAL A 96 0.13 4.28 7.36
C VAL A 96 1.49 4.79 6.92
N VAL A 97 1.50 5.62 5.88
CA VAL A 97 2.67 6.38 5.45
C VAL A 97 2.59 7.76 6.09
N ALA A 98 3.61 8.13 6.85
CA ALA A 98 3.70 9.42 7.52
C ALA A 98 5.03 10.12 7.20
N GLU A 99 5.03 11.46 7.26
CA GLU A 99 6.28 12.23 7.21
C GLU A 99 7.12 11.97 8.47
N ALA A 100 8.44 11.80 8.31
CA ALA A 100 9.31 11.55 9.45
C ALA A 100 9.45 12.77 10.38
N ASP A 101 9.43 13.99 9.81
CA ASP A 101 9.69 15.22 10.55
C ASP A 101 8.44 15.75 11.28
N SER A 102 7.28 15.68 10.63
CA SER A 102 6.03 16.27 11.15
C SER A 102 5.09 15.24 11.78
N ALA A 103 5.39 13.94 11.65
CA ALA A 103 4.50 12.83 11.98
C ALA A 103 3.11 12.93 11.32
N LYS A 104 2.97 13.77 10.28
CA LYS A 104 1.72 13.92 9.54
C LYS A 104 1.44 12.66 8.73
N ARG A 105 0.28 12.06 8.95
CA ARG A 105 -0.23 10.90 8.23
C ARG A 105 -0.67 11.34 6.83
N LEU A 106 -0.18 10.67 5.79
CA LEU A 106 -0.43 11.02 4.39
C LEU A 106 -1.43 10.06 3.74
N ALA A 107 -1.21 8.76 3.91
CA ALA A 107 -2.08 7.74 3.36
C ALA A 107 -2.13 6.54 4.30
N CYS A 108 -3.26 5.84 4.30
CA CYS A 108 -3.48 4.67 5.13
C CYS A 108 -4.26 3.61 4.36
N GLY A 109 -4.07 2.35 4.75
CA GLY A 109 -4.79 1.22 4.17
C GLY A 109 -4.87 0.06 5.15
N ILE A 110 -5.93 -0.73 5.04
CA ILE A 110 -6.12 -1.92 5.87
C ILE A 110 -5.24 -3.05 5.33
N ILE A 111 -4.51 -3.72 6.22
CA ILE A 111 -3.73 -4.91 5.91
C ILE A 111 -4.70 -6.08 5.75
N ALA A 112 -4.98 -6.40 4.49
CA ALA A 112 -5.90 -7.46 4.11
C ALA A 112 -5.16 -8.76 3.78
N ARG A 113 -5.87 -9.90 3.90
CA ARG A 113 -5.35 -11.17 3.41
C ARG A 113 -5.17 -11.13 1.89
N ALA A 114 -4.08 -11.73 1.43
CA ALA A 114 -3.73 -11.83 0.03
C ALA A 114 -3.41 -13.27 -0.34
N ALA A 115 -3.73 -13.64 -1.58
CA ALA A 115 -3.31 -14.91 -2.15
C ALA A 115 -1.77 -14.96 -2.24
N GLY A 116 -1.20 -16.15 -2.06
CA GLY A 116 0.24 -16.37 -2.07
C GLY A 116 0.88 -16.14 -3.45
N ILE A 117 2.22 -16.17 -3.48
CA ILE A 117 2.99 -16.22 -4.72
C ILE A 117 2.50 -17.44 -5.54
N PHE A 118 2.07 -17.19 -6.79
CA PHE A 118 1.43 -18.13 -7.74
C PHE A 118 -0.08 -18.42 -7.58
N GLU A 119 -0.79 -17.83 -6.62
CA GLU A 119 -2.24 -18.02 -6.52
C GLU A 119 -3.06 -16.92 -7.23
N ASN A 120 -2.53 -15.69 -7.37
CA ASN A 120 -3.21 -14.60 -8.07
C ASN A 120 -2.26 -13.45 -8.46
N TYR A 121 -2.39 -12.94 -9.69
CA TYR A 121 -1.77 -11.68 -10.12
C TYR A 121 -2.65 -10.49 -9.68
N LYS A 122 -2.25 -9.82 -8.59
CA LYS A 122 -3.03 -8.70 -8.04
C LYS A 122 -2.99 -7.47 -8.96
N LYS A 123 -4.17 -7.11 -9.49
CA LYS A 123 -4.45 -5.83 -10.14
C LYS A 123 -5.38 -5.01 -9.24
N ILE A 124 -5.15 -3.71 -9.09
CA ILE A 124 -6.10 -2.84 -8.40
C ILE A 124 -7.10 -2.34 -9.44
N CYS A 125 -8.23 -3.03 -9.49
CA CYS A 125 -9.37 -2.67 -10.32
C CYS A 125 -10.37 -1.86 -9.49
N ALA A 126 -10.99 -0.85 -10.07
CA ALA A 126 -12.23 -0.34 -9.54
C ALA A 126 -13.34 -1.39 -9.69
N CYS A 127 -14.39 -1.26 -8.88
CA CYS A 127 -15.55 -2.15 -8.94
C CYS A 127 -16.33 -2.06 -10.28
N ASP A 128 -15.92 -1.19 -11.20
CA ASP A 128 -16.41 -1.05 -12.58
C ASP A 128 -15.59 -1.86 -13.61
N GLY A 129 -14.50 -2.51 -13.19
CA GLY A 129 -13.61 -3.29 -14.05
C GLY A 129 -12.50 -2.48 -14.72
N VAL A 130 -12.33 -1.20 -14.37
CA VAL A 130 -11.23 -0.35 -14.87
C VAL A 130 -10.03 -0.47 -13.93
N THR A 131 -8.86 -0.79 -14.49
CA THR A 131 -7.60 -0.82 -13.73
C THR A 131 -7.16 0.60 -13.41
N ILE A 132 -7.17 0.96 -12.13
CA ILE A 132 -6.73 2.30 -11.68
C ILE A 132 -5.20 2.35 -11.55
N TRP A 133 -4.56 1.22 -11.24
CA TRP A 133 -3.12 1.15 -11.02
C TRP A 133 -2.61 -0.30 -11.14
N ASP A 134 -1.41 -0.50 -11.69
CA ASP A 134 -0.79 -1.82 -11.91
C ASP A 134 0.71 -1.78 -11.54
N GLU A 135 1.21 -2.86 -10.93
CA GLU A 135 2.57 -2.96 -10.37
C GLU A 135 3.68 -3.09 -11.43
N ARG A 136 3.35 -3.51 -12.66
CA ARG A 136 4.32 -3.76 -13.73
C ARG A 136 4.19 -2.82 -14.91
N ASP A 137 2.97 -2.46 -15.32
CA ASP A 137 2.71 -1.69 -16.54
C ASP A 137 1.79 -0.49 -16.29
N ASN A 138 2.13 0.68 -16.83
CA ASN A 138 1.22 1.82 -16.88
C ASN A 138 0.00 1.45 -17.75
N PRO A 139 -1.26 1.69 -17.31
CA PRO A 139 -2.42 1.19 -18.04
C PRO A 139 -2.56 1.83 -19.43
N LEU A 140 -2.87 1.00 -20.44
CA LEU A 140 -3.24 1.42 -21.79
C LEU A 140 -4.69 1.95 -21.91
N ALA A 141 -5.49 1.96 -20.84
CA ALA A 141 -6.94 2.06 -20.97
C ALA A 141 -7.57 3.29 -20.30
N GLY A 142 -8.20 4.11 -21.15
CA GLY A 142 -9.16 5.17 -20.87
C GLY A 142 -9.72 5.75 -22.18
N GLY A 143 -11.04 6.00 -22.24
CA GLY A 143 -11.69 6.88 -23.22
C GLY A 143 -12.29 6.27 -24.50
N ASN A 144 -11.68 5.28 -25.15
CA ASN A 144 -12.20 4.79 -26.45
C ASN A 144 -12.23 3.26 -26.54
N ARG A 145 -13.43 2.70 -26.38
CA ARG A 145 -13.78 1.39 -26.96
C ARG A 145 -13.73 1.53 -28.48
N GLY A 146 -12.59 1.20 -29.08
CA GLY A 146 -12.48 0.88 -30.50
C GLY A 146 -12.52 -0.63 -30.66
N GLU A 147 -13.60 -1.14 -31.24
CA GLU A 147 -13.70 -2.51 -31.76
C GLU A 147 -12.42 -2.92 -32.50
N GLN A 148 -11.63 -3.82 -31.92
CA GLN A 148 -10.70 -4.61 -32.71
C GLN A 148 -11.41 -5.91 -33.08
N LYS A 149 -11.99 -5.91 -34.29
CA LYS A 149 -12.48 -7.12 -34.93
C LYS A 149 -11.36 -8.15 -34.97
N SER A 150 -11.68 -9.34 -34.47
CA SER A 150 -10.92 -10.56 -34.69
C SER A 150 -10.66 -10.72 -36.19
N ALA A 151 -9.40 -10.75 -36.60
CA ALA A 151 -8.97 -11.28 -37.89
C ALA A 151 -8.02 -12.44 -37.63
N LEU A 152 -8.37 -13.58 -38.23
CA LEU A 152 -7.51 -14.74 -38.45
C LEU A 152 -6.23 -14.36 -39.20
#